data_AF-A0A8C2WFS6-F1
#
_entry.id   AF-A0A8C2WFS6-F1
#
_cell.length_a   1.000
_cell.length_b   1.000
_cell.length_c   1.000
_cell.angle_alpha   90.00
_cell.angle_beta   90.00
_cell.angle_gamma   90.00
#
_symmetry.space_group_name_H-M   'P 1'
#
loop_
_entity.id
_entity.type
_entity.pdbx_description
1 polymer ?
#
loop_
_entity_poly.entity_id
_entity_poly.type
_entity_poly.pdbx_seq_one_letter_code
_entity_poly.pdbx_strand_id
1 'polypeptide(L)'
;MPKRRDIVAIVLIVLPWTLLITVWHQSAITPLLATRKGKKNEAELIEKCCSPEMDIVDVVRTEYVYSRPPPWSDVLPTIHVITPTYSRPVQKAELTRLTNTLLHVPNLHWLLVEDSQRRTTLVGRLLQETGLNYTHLNVETPRNYKVRGDTRDPRIPRGTIQRNLALRWLRETFGVNSSQTGIVYFADDDNTYSLELFEEMRSTKKVSVWPVAFVGGLRYESPKVNTLGKVYGWKTVFDPHRPFAIDMAGFAVNLRLILSKPQAYFKLRGVKGGYQETSLLRELVTLSDLEPKAANCTKVLVWHTRTEKPVLVNEGKKGFTDSNVEI
;
A
#
# COMPACT_ATOMS: atom_id res chain seq x y z
N MET A 1 44.23 -44.92 -13.45
CA MET A 1 44.99 -44.56 -12.24
C MET A 1 45.01 -43.05 -12.11
N PRO A 2 44.33 -42.45 -11.11
CA PRO A 2 44.36 -41.00 -10.92
C PRO A 2 45.78 -40.56 -10.56
N LYS A 3 46.27 -39.47 -11.14
CA LYS A 3 47.63 -38.99 -10.89
C LYS A 3 47.73 -38.56 -9.43
N ARG A 4 48.89 -38.79 -8.80
CA ARG A 4 49.16 -38.52 -7.37
C ARG A 4 48.79 -37.10 -6.90
N ARG A 5 48.65 -36.13 -7.82
CA ARG A 5 48.21 -34.75 -7.56
C ARG A 5 46.69 -34.61 -7.35
N ASP A 6 45.87 -35.47 -7.97
CA ASP A 6 44.41 -35.42 -7.85
C ASP A 6 43.92 -35.94 -6.49
N ILE A 7 44.63 -36.92 -5.93
CA ILE A 7 44.34 -37.49 -4.61
C ILE A 7 44.56 -36.43 -3.51
N VAL A 8 45.63 -35.64 -3.64
CA VAL A 8 45.95 -34.58 -2.66
C VAL A 8 44.91 -33.46 -2.69
N ALA A 9 44.41 -33.10 -3.88
CA ALA A 9 43.35 -32.10 -4.01
C ALA A 9 42.01 -32.58 -3.41
N ILE A 10 41.65 -33.85 -3.61
CA ILE A 10 40.46 -34.45 -3.01
C ILE A 10 40.57 -34.47 -1.48
N VAL A 11 41.73 -34.83 -0.93
CA VAL A 11 41.95 -34.88 0.53
C VAL A 11 41.98 -33.48 1.16
N LEU A 12 42.55 -32.48 0.49
CA LEU A 12 42.68 -31.13 1.07
C LEU A 12 41.43 -30.26 0.88
N ILE A 13 40.55 -30.58 -0.09
CA ILE A 13 39.38 -29.75 -0.39
C ILE A 13 38.08 -30.46 0.01
N VAL A 14 37.91 -31.73 -0.34
CA VAL A 14 36.62 -32.42 -0.16
C VAL A 14 36.45 -32.92 1.28
N LEU A 15 37.53 -33.40 1.90
CA LEU A 15 37.51 -33.94 3.26
C LEU A 15 37.18 -32.87 4.33
N PRO A 16 37.74 -31.64 4.29
CA PRO A 16 37.35 -30.59 5.23
C PRO A 16 35.89 -30.15 5.06
N TRP A 17 35.42 -30.04 3.82
CA TRP A 17 34.03 -29.63 3.53
C TRP A 17 33.01 -30.68 3.97
N THR A 18 33.30 -31.97 3.78
CA THR A 18 32.43 -33.05 4.25
C THR A 18 32.39 -33.12 5.77
N LEU A 19 33.53 -32.95 6.46
CA LEU A 19 33.59 -32.82 7.91
C LEU A 19 32.77 -31.62 8.41
N LEU A 20 32.91 -30.45 7.78
CA LEU A 20 32.16 -29.24 8.15
C LEU A 20 30.65 -29.44 8.02
N ILE A 21 30.19 -30.10 6.95
CA ILE A 21 28.78 -30.43 6.74
C ILE A 21 28.28 -31.42 7.80
N THR A 22 29.07 -32.43 8.17
CA THR A 22 28.67 -33.41 9.20
C THR A 22 28.58 -32.78 10.60
N VAL A 23 29.50 -31.88 10.95
CA VAL A 23 29.47 -31.14 12.21
C VAL A 23 28.27 -30.20 12.24
N TRP A 24 27.99 -29.49 11.14
CA TRP A 24 26.83 -28.60 11.07
C TRP A 24 25.50 -29.34 11.19
N HIS A 25 25.38 -30.52 10.57
CA HIS A 25 24.20 -31.38 10.73
C HIS A 25 24.04 -31.93 12.16
N GLN A 26 25.13 -32.32 12.84
CA GLN A 26 25.06 -32.75 14.23
C GLN A 26 24.68 -31.59 15.17
N SER A 27 25.24 -30.39 14.99
CA SER A 27 24.90 -29.22 15.80
C SER A 27 23.45 -28.73 15.61
N ALA A 28 22.88 -28.89 14.42
CA ALA A 28 21.49 -28.51 14.13
C ALA A 28 20.44 -29.51 14.69
N ILE A 29 20.79 -30.80 14.80
CA ILE A 29 19.85 -31.85 15.22
C ILE A 29 19.84 -32.05 16.75
N THR A 30 20.95 -31.75 17.44
CA THR A 30 21.07 -31.96 18.89
C THR A 30 20.07 -31.16 19.76
N PRO A 31 19.69 -29.90 19.44
CA PRO A 31 18.70 -29.15 20.23
C PRO A 31 17.26 -29.70 20.09
N LEU A 32 16.96 -30.38 18.97
CA LEU A 32 15.62 -30.90 18.65
C LEU A 32 15.32 -32.26 19.30
N LEU A 33 16.35 -33.00 19.74
CA LEU A 33 16.19 -34.27 20.46
C LEU A 33 16.27 -34.10 21.98
N ALA A 34 16.93 -33.05 22.48
CA ALA A 34 16.98 -32.73 23.92
C ALA A 34 15.62 -32.24 24.48
N THR A 35 14.75 -31.68 23.63
CA THR A 35 13.42 -31.17 24.02
C THR A 35 12.33 -32.23 24.06
N ARG A 36 12.63 -33.51 23.74
CA ARG A 36 11.64 -34.60 23.69
C ARG A 36 11.85 -35.72 24.72
N LYS A 37 12.82 -35.58 25.64
CA LYS A 37 13.08 -36.53 26.73
C LYS A 37 12.98 -35.83 28.09
N GLY A 38 11.76 -35.54 28.51
CA GLY A 38 11.47 -34.89 29.80
C GLY A 38 9.99 -34.92 30.15
N LYS A 39 9.32 -36.05 29.95
CA LYS A 39 7.96 -36.33 30.46
C LYS A 39 7.86 -37.81 30.80
N LYS A 40 8.35 -38.16 31.98
CA LYS A 40 8.06 -39.37 32.75
C LYS A 40 8.79 -39.22 34.08
N ASN A 41 8.04 -39.31 35.18
CA ASN A 41 8.48 -39.24 36.59
C ASN A 41 8.16 -37.94 37.35
N GLU A 42 6.94 -37.44 37.24
CA GLU A 42 6.42 -36.46 38.22
C GLU A 42 4.94 -36.73 38.57
N ALA A 43 4.57 -38.01 38.60
CA ALA A 43 3.23 -38.47 38.97
C ALA A 43 3.17 -39.12 40.36
N GLU A 44 4.21 -38.97 41.19
CA GLU A 44 4.32 -39.74 42.45
C GLU A 44 4.88 -38.92 43.63
N LEU A 45 4.64 -37.60 43.64
CA LEU A 45 5.01 -36.74 44.79
C LEU A 45 3.97 -35.66 45.12
N ILE A 46 2.77 -35.70 44.55
CA ILE A 46 1.67 -34.77 44.86
C ILE A 46 0.51 -35.56 45.48
N GLU A 47 0.72 -36.18 46.63
CA GLU A 47 -0.39 -36.71 47.43
C GLU A 47 -0.25 -36.44 48.94
N LYS A 48 0.53 -35.42 49.32
CA LYS A 48 0.60 -34.99 50.73
C LYS A 48 1.07 -33.55 50.87
N CYS A 49 0.14 -32.61 50.67
CA CYS A 49 0.07 -31.30 51.33
C CYS A 49 -1.07 -30.48 50.70
N CYS A 50 -2.31 -30.81 51.03
CA CYS A 50 -3.44 -29.91 50.78
C CYS A 50 -3.77 -29.18 52.09
N SER A 51 -3.39 -27.90 52.16
CA SER A 51 -4.05 -26.88 52.98
C SER A 51 -4.77 -25.92 52.03
N PRO A 52 -6.05 -25.57 52.25
CA PRO A 52 -6.82 -24.80 51.29
C PRO A 52 -6.64 -23.30 51.57
N GLU A 53 -5.70 -22.67 50.89
CA GLU A 53 -5.68 -21.21 50.71
C GLU A 53 -4.77 -20.90 49.51
N MET A 54 -5.31 -21.07 48.31
CA MET A 54 -4.74 -20.50 47.10
C MET A 54 -5.81 -19.61 46.48
N ASP A 55 -5.59 -18.31 46.56
CA ASP A 55 -6.31 -17.32 45.77
C ASP A 55 -6.32 -17.78 44.31
N ILE A 56 -7.53 -18.02 43.79
CA ILE A 56 -7.74 -18.33 42.38
C ILE A 56 -7.42 -17.04 41.62
N VAL A 57 -6.18 -16.91 41.15
CA VAL A 57 -5.84 -15.91 40.16
C VAL A 57 -6.48 -16.35 38.85
N ASP A 58 -7.57 -15.70 38.49
CA ASP A 58 -8.28 -15.93 37.24
C ASP A 58 -7.36 -15.52 36.08
N VAL A 59 -6.66 -16.49 35.49
CA VAL A 59 -5.81 -16.27 34.33
C VAL A 59 -6.71 -16.11 33.12
N VAL A 60 -7.16 -14.88 32.85
CA VAL A 60 -7.83 -14.52 31.60
C VAL A 60 -6.82 -14.71 30.47
N ARG A 61 -6.90 -15.85 29.79
CA ARG A 61 -6.18 -16.08 28.54
C ARG A 61 -6.87 -15.28 27.44
N THR A 62 -6.42 -14.05 27.23
CA THR A 62 -6.83 -13.26 26.07
C THR A 62 -6.20 -13.89 24.83
N GLU A 63 -6.94 -14.77 24.15
CA GLU A 63 -6.59 -15.18 22.80
C GLU A 63 -6.78 -13.98 21.87
N TYR A 64 -5.69 -13.35 21.46
CA TYR A 64 -5.71 -12.36 20.39
C TYR A 64 -5.97 -13.08 19.06
N VAL A 65 -7.24 -13.33 18.74
CA VAL A 65 -7.64 -13.80 17.42
C VAL A 65 -7.43 -12.66 16.44
N TYR A 66 -6.35 -12.76 15.66
CA TYR A 66 -6.05 -11.78 14.62
C TYR A 66 -7.04 -11.91 13.45
N SER A 67 -8.12 -11.12 13.48
CA SER A 67 -9.12 -11.05 12.40
C SER A 67 -8.73 -10.02 11.34
N ARG A 68 -8.87 -10.40 10.06
CA ARG A 68 -8.67 -9.50 8.91
C ARG A 68 -9.94 -9.46 8.04
N PRO A 69 -10.45 -8.27 7.68
CA PRO A 69 -10.01 -6.95 8.15
C PRO A 69 -10.26 -6.74 9.66
N PRO A 70 -9.55 -5.80 10.31
CA PRO A 70 -9.82 -5.42 11.69
C PRO A 70 -11.28 -4.97 11.89
N PRO A 71 -11.87 -5.18 13.07
CA PRO A 71 -13.22 -4.70 13.36
C PRO A 71 -13.29 -3.17 13.23
N TRP A 72 -14.45 -2.68 12.81
CA TRP A 72 -14.70 -1.24 12.71
C TRP A 72 -14.83 -0.63 14.10
N SER A 73 -14.25 0.56 14.25
CA SER A 73 -14.27 1.33 15.50
C SER A 73 -15.02 2.64 15.31
N ASP A 74 -16.04 2.90 16.12
CA ASP A 74 -16.85 4.13 16.00
C ASP A 74 -16.07 5.41 16.28
N VAL A 75 -14.92 5.31 16.97
CA VAL A 75 -14.06 6.46 17.30
C VAL A 75 -13.00 6.76 16.23
N LEU A 76 -12.74 5.85 15.28
CA LEU A 76 -11.67 6.03 14.30
C LEU A 76 -12.20 6.63 12.99
N PRO A 77 -11.57 7.70 12.46
CA PRO A 77 -11.90 8.23 11.15
C PRO A 77 -11.79 7.17 10.05
N THR A 78 -12.74 7.19 9.12
CA THR A 78 -12.71 6.30 7.94
C THR A 78 -11.68 6.79 6.93
N ILE A 79 -10.81 5.91 6.42
CA ILE A 79 -9.89 6.24 5.32
C ILE A 79 -10.53 5.77 4.00
N HIS A 80 -10.95 6.72 3.17
CA HIS A 80 -11.44 6.50 1.82
C HIS A 80 -10.26 6.46 0.85
N VAL A 81 -9.80 5.25 0.54
CA VAL A 81 -8.70 5.03 -0.41
C VAL A 81 -9.26 4.96 -1.82
N ILE A 82 -8.94 5.96 -2.64
CA ILE A 82 -9.36 6.05 -4.04
C ILE A 82 -8.28 5.42 -4.92
N THR A 83 -8.61 4.31 -5.57
CA THR A 83 -7.69 3.57 -6.44
C THR A 83 -8.21 3.51 -7.87
N PRO A 84 -7.68 4.33 -8.79
CA PRO A 84 -7.93 4.14 -10.21
C PRO A 84 -7.17 2.90 -10.71
N THR A 85 -7.83 2.04 -11.48
CA THR A 85 -7.19 0.87 -12.13
C THR A 85 -7.65 0.74 -13.58
N TYR A 86 -6.92 -0.04 -14.37
CA TYR A 86 -7.31 -0.41 -15.73
C TYR A 86 -6.83 -1.83 -16.06
N SER A 87 -7.46 -2.45 -17.06
CA SER A 87 -7.09 -3.80 -17.50
C SER A 87 -5.74 -3.83 -18.19
N ARG A 88 -4.81 -4.60 -17.60
CA ARG A 88 -3.50 -4.95 -18.15
C ARG A 88 -3.03 -6.28 -17.55
N PRO A 89 -1.99 -6.93 -18.12
CA PRO A 89 -1.52 -8.24 -17.64
C PRO A 89 -1.20 -8.32 -16.14
N VAL A 90 -0.70 -7.23 -15.54
CA VAL A 90 -0.32 -7.22 -14.12
C VAL A 90 -1.46 -6.76 -13.19
N GLN A 91 -2.64 -6.40 -13.70
CA GLN A 91 -3.70 -5.77 -12.90
C GLN A 91 -4.08 -6.60 -11.66
N LYS A 92 -4.32 -7.91 -11.84
CA LYS A 92 -4.73 -8.78 -10.73
C LYS A 92 -3.64 -8.88 -9.67
N ALA A 93 -2.38 -9.05 -10.07
CA ALA A 93 -1.24 -9.09 -9.16
C ALA A 93 -1.09 -7.78 -8.35
N GLU A 94 -1.28 -6.64 -9.01
CA GLU A 94 -1.21 -5.30 -8.42
C GLU A 94 -2.29 -5.09 -7.36
N LEU A 95 -3.54 -5.38 -7.72
CA LEU A 95 -4.66 -5.30 -6.79
C LEU A 95 -4.53 -6.31 -5.65
N THR A 96 -3.95 -7.49 -5.90
CA THR A 96 -3.72 -8.51 -4.88
C THR A 96 -2.72 -8.04 -3.83
N ARG A 97 -1.56 -7.51 -4.23
CA ARG A 97 -0.56 -7.00 -3.26
C ARG A 97 -1.05 -5.77 -2.51
N LEU A 98 -1.81 -4.90 -3.18
CA LEU A 98 -2.45 -3.76 -2.53
C LEU A 98 -3.46 -4.24 -1.50
N THR A 99 -4.36 -5.17 -1.87
CA THR A 99 -5.33 -5.80 -0.96
C THR A 99 -4.65 -6.35 0.29
N ASN A 100 -3.56 -7.10 0.11
CA ASN A 100 -2.80 -7.67 1.23
C ASN A 100 -2.31 -6.60 2.21
N THR A 101 -2.01 -5.39 1.74
CA THR A 101 -1.65 -4.25 2.60
C THR A 101 -2.89 -3.64 3.26
N LEU A 102 -3.94 -3.37 2.48
CA LEU A 102 -5.16 -2.71 2.98
C LEU A 102 -5.92 -3.54 4.02
N LEU A 103 -5.80 -4.87 3.97
CA LEU A 103 -6.38 -5.79 4.96
C LEU A 103 -5.86 -5.58 6.40
N HIS A 104 -4.77 -4.85 6.57
CA HIS A 104 -4.23 -4.51 7.89
C HIS A 104 -4.73 -3.17 8.44
N VAL A 105 -5.44 -2.38 7.63
CA VAL A 105 -5.80 -1.00 8.00
C VAL A 105 -7.23 -0.96 8.57
N PRO A 106 -7.43 -0.57 9.84
CA PRO A 106 -8.77 -0.46 10.41
C PRO A 106 -9.53 0.73 9.82
N ASN A 107 -10.86 0.63 9.79
CA ASN A 107 -11.78 1.66 9.28
C ASN A 107 -11.39 2.15 7.88
N LEU A 108 -11.05 1.23 6.98
CA LEU A 108 -10.71 1.55 5.59
C LEU A 108 -11.91 1.26 4.69
N HIS A 109 -12.23 2.21 3.82
CA HIS A 109 -13.18 2.04 2.73
C HIS A 109 -12.46 2.19 1.39
N TRP A 110 -12.43 1.12 0.59
CA TRP A 110 -11.72 1.08 -0.67
C TRP A 110 -12.61 1.48 -1.85
N LEU A 111 -12.37 2.68 -2.40
CA LEU A 111 -13.03 3.20 -3.60
C LEU A 111 -12.23 2.82 -4.84
N LEU A 112 -12.52 1.65 -5.42
CA LEU A 112 -11.86 1.19 -6.64
C LEU A 112 -12.64 1.63 -7.87
N VAL A 113 -11.98 2.34 -8.77
CA VAL A 113 -12.58 2.91 -9.98
C VAL A 113 -11.88 2.39 -11.24
N GLU A 114 -12.56 1.57 -12.03
CA GLU A 114 -12.02 1.02 -13.27
C GLU A 114 -12.09 2.01 -14.43
N ASP A 115 -11.01 2.15 -15.21
CA ASP A 115 -11.03 2.74 -16.55
C ASP A 115 -11.61 1.73 -17.56
N SER A 116 -12.93 1.54 -17.48
CA SER A 116 -13.69 0.60 -18.29
C SER A 116 -15.14 1.06 -18.50
N GLN A 117 -15.76 0.61 -19.58
CA GLN A 117 -17.18 0.88 -19.88
C GLN A 117 -18.13 0.21 -18.88
N ARG A 118 -17.70 -0.92 -18.31
CA ARG A 118 -18.44 -1.72 -17.34
C ARG A 118 -17.48 -2.29 -16.32
N ARG A 119 -17.97 -2.53 -15.11
CA ARG A 119 -17.28 -3.30 -14.08
C ARG A 119 -16.85 -4.66 -14.65
N THR A 120 -15.57 -5.00 -14.49
CA THR A 120 -15.03 -6.26 -15.00
C THR A 120 -15.28 -7.40 -14.00
N THR A 121 -15.45 -8.62 -14.52
CA THR A 121 -15.66 -9.82 -13.70
C THR A 121 -14.46 -10.08 -12.79
N LEU A 122 -13.24 -9.88 -13.29
CA LEU A 122 -11.98 -10.05 -12.55
C LEU A 122 -11.97 -9.19 -11.29
N VAL A 123 -12.19 -7.88 -11.43
CA VAL A 123 -12.16 -6.95 -10.30
C VAL A 123 -13.35 -7.18 -9.37
N GLY A 124 -14.54 -7.45 -9.93
CA GLY A 124 -15.73 -7.73 -9.12
C GLY A 124 -15.54 -8.95 -8.22
N ARG A 125 -14.97 -10.05 -8.76
CA ARG A 125 -14.66 -11.26 -7.99
C ARG A 125 -13.57 -11.01 -6.95
N LEU A 126 -12.47 -10.37 -7.35
CA LEU A 126 -11.37 -10.04 -6.44
C LEU A 126 -11.89 -9.28 -5.21
N LEU A 127 -12.67 -8.21 -5.43
CA LEU A 127 -13.22 -7.39 -4.33
C LEU A 127 -14.12 -8.19 -3.39
N GLN A 128 -14.99 -9.05 -3.94
CA GLN A 128 -15.87 -9.92 -3.16
C GLN A 128 -15.09 -10.90 -2.27
N GLU A 129 -13.96 -11.42 -2.76
CA GLU A 129 -13.13 -12.38 -2.03
C GLU A 129 -12.28 -11.73 -0.93
N THR A 130 -12.02 -10.42 -0.99
CA THR A 130 -11.13 -9.75 -0.03
C THR A 130 -11.72 -9.63 1.39
N GLY A 131 -13.04 -9.49 1.53
CA GLY A 131 -13.68 -9.12 2.79
C GLY A 131 -13.47 -7.65 3.21
N LEU A 132 -12.79 -6.82 2.42
CA LEU A 132 -12.67 -5.38 2.67
C LEU A 132 -14.02 -4.68 2.48
N ASN A 133 -14.22 -3.55 3.16
CA ASN A 133 -15.30 -2.64 2.78
C ASN A 133 -14.86 -1.88 1.51
N TYR A 134 -15.64 -1.99 0.44
CA TYR A 134 -15.30 -1.38 -0.85
C TYR A 134 -16.52 -0.79 -1.55
N THR A 135 -16.26 0.13 -2.46
CA THR A 135 -17.19 0.57 -3.50
C THR A 135 -16.51 0.36 -4.86
N HIS A 136 -17.18 -0.38 -5.74
CA HIS A 136 -16.69 -0.69 -7.08
C HIS A 136 -17.38 0.19 -8.12
N LEU A 137 -16.64 1.16 -8.67
CA LEU A 137 -17.11 2.08 -9.71
C LEU A 137 -16.37 1.83 -11.04
N ASN A 138 -16.89 2.39 -12.12
CA ASN A 138 -16.21 2.37 -13.42
C ASN A 138 -16.55 3.64 -14.24
N VAL A 139 -15.58 4.09 -15.03
CA VAL A 139 -15.77 5.12 -16.06
C VAL A 139 -14.68 4.99 -17.11
N GLU A 140 -15.06 4.82 -18.37
CA GLU A 140 -14.11 4.75 -19.46
C GLU A 140 -13.51 6.14 -19.73
N THR A 141 -12.19 6.23 -19.76
CA THR A 141 -11.49 7.39 -20.31
C THR A 141 -11.65 7.38 -21.84
N PRO A 142 -12.23 8.42 -22.45
CA PRO A 142 -12.40 8.52 -23.91
C PRO A 142 -11.12 8.21 -24.69
N ARG A 143 -11.24 7.46 -25.79
CA ARG A 143 -10.09 6.97 -26.57
C ARG A 143 -9.17 8.09 -27.06
N ASN A 144 -9.74 9.22 -27.48
CA ASN A 144 -8.98 10.42 -27.90
C ASN A 144 -8.06 10.96 -26.80
N TYR A 145 -8.34 10.69 -25.52
CA TYR A 145 -7.49 11.08 -24.39
C TYR A 145 -6.40 10.04 -24.06
N LYS A 146 -6.53 8.81 -24.58
CA LYS A 146 -5.54 7.73 -24.44
C LYS A 146 -4.49 7.74 -25.55
N VAL A 147 -4.82 8.29 -26.72
CA VAL A 147 -3.93 8.31 -27.89
C VAL A 147 -2.71 9.19 -27.61
N ARG A 148 -1.52 8.61 -27.79
CA ARG A 148 -0.25 9.35 -27.83
C ARG A 148 -0.10 9.95 -29.23
N GLY A 149 -0.69 11.12 -29.46
CA GLY A 149 -0.64 11.80 -30.74
C GLY A 149 -0.48 13.30 -30.55
N ASP A 150 0.67 13.79 -31.01
CA ASP A 150 1.07 15.19 -31.13
C ASP A 150 1.53 15.91 -29.85
N THR A 151 2.72 16.51 -29.92
CA THR A 151 3.43 17.21 -28.83
C THR A 151 2.76 18.51 -28.39
N ARG A 152 1.64 18.89 -29.03
CA ARG A 152 0.98 20.20 -28.87
C ARG A 152 -0.15 20.21 -27.83
N ASP A 153 -0.75 19.06 -27.51
CA ASP A 153 -1.80 19.00 -26.48
C ASP A 153 -1.24 18.39 -25.18
N PRO A 154 -1.22 19.13 -24.06
CA PRO A 154 -0.72 18.59 -22.80
C PRO A 154 -1.47 17.30 -22.42
N ARG A 155 -0.69 16.23 -22.33
CA ARG A 155 -1.13 14.86 -22.01
C ARG A 155 -2.08 14.85 -20.80
N ILE A 156 -3.25 14.25 -20.97
CA ILE A 156 -4.17 13.97 -19.86
C ILE A 156 -3.54 12.87 -18.99
N PRO A 157 -3.30 13.11 -17.69
CA PRO A 157 -2.76 12.08 -16.81
C PRO A 157 -3.72 10.89 -16.69
N ARG A 158 -3.16 9.69 -16.57
CA ARG A 158 -3.94 8.47 -16.34
C ARG A 158 -4.67 8.57 -15.00
N GLY A 159 -5.87 7.99 -14.92
CA GLY A 159 -6.66 7.96 -13.69
C GLY A 159 -7.42 9.25 -13.39
N THR A 160 -7.27 10.33 -14.16
CA THR A 160 -7.89 11.64 -13.84
C THR A 160 -9.41 11.56 -13.75
N ILE A 161 -10.06 10.94 -14.73
CA ILE A 161 -11.52 10.82 -14.80
C ILE A 161 -12.02 9.92 -13.66
N GLN A 162 -11.27 8.86 -13.35
CA GLN A 162 -11.58 7.90 -12.30
C GLN A 162 -11.50 8.55 -10.91
N ARG A 163 -10.43 9.31 -10.63
CA ARG A 163 -10.30 10.09 -9.38
C ARG A 163 -11.41 11.13 -9.25
N ASN A 164 -11.77 11.81 -10.34
CA ASN A 164 -12.88 12.76 -10.34
C ASN A 164 -14.24 12.09 -10.13
N LEU A 165 -14.47 10.88 -10.67
CA LEU A 165 -15.68 10.12 -10.39
C LEU A 165 -15.76 9.75 -8.91
N ALA A 166 -14.67 9.31 -8.29
CA ALA A 166 -14.65 9.02 -6.86
C ALA A 166 -14.94 10.27 -6.01
N LEU A 167 -14.36 11.42 -6.36
CA LEU A 167 -14.67 12.70 -5.70
C LEU A 167 -16.15 13.07 -5.82
N ARG A 168 -16.75 12.86 -6.99
CA ARG A 168 -18.19 13.07 -7.21
C ARG A 168 -19.01 12.12 -6.34
N TRP A 169 -18.68 10.83 -6.37
CA TRP A 169 -19.37 9.81 -5.57
C TRP A 169 -19.32 10.13 -4.07
N LEU A 170 -18.17 10.56 -3.55
CA LEU A 170 -18.05 11.00 -2.15
C LEU A 170 -19.00 12.17 -1.84
N ARG A 171 -19.14 13.14 -2.74
CA ARG A 171 -20.02 14.31 -2.57
C ARG A 171 -21.50 13.98 -2.69
N GLU A 172 -21.84 12.98 -3.50
CA GLU A 172 -23.22 12.50 -3.65
C GLU A 172 -23.62 11.58 -2.48
N THR A 173 -22.65 10.85 -1.90
CA THR A 173 -22.88 9.91 -0.81
C THR A 173 -22.91 10.59 0.55
N PHE A 174 -22.03 11.59 0.77
CA PHE A 174 -21.89 12.27 2.05
C PHE A 174 -22.36 13.73 1.96
N GLY A 175 -23.32 14.10 2.81
CA GLY A 175 -23.76 15.49 2.94
C GLY A 175 -22.69 16.40 3.52
N VAL A 176 -22.71 17.70 3.17
CA VAL A 176 -21.73 18.70 3.66
C VAL A 176 -21.74 18.82 5.19
N ASN A 177 -22.90 18.60 5.81
CA ASN A 177 -23.09 18.62 7.26
C ASN A 177 -22.89 17.24 7.92
N SER A 178 -22.31 16.27 7.20
CA SER A 178 -22.02 14.95 7.76
C SER A 178 -21.12 15.09 8.98
N SER A 179 -21.54 14.47 10.10
CA SER A 179 -20.71 14.32 11.30
C SER A 179 -19.60 13.28 11.11
N GLN A 180 -19.61 12.56 9.98
CA GLN A 180 -18.66 11.49 9.70
C GLN A 180 -17.25 12.05 9.52
N THR A 181 -16.33 11.58 10.35
CA THR A 181 -14.91 11.87 10.22
C THR A 181 -14.31 10.94 9.18
N GLY A 182 -13.67 11.51 8.17
CA GLY A 182 -13.09 10.74 7.09
C GLY A 182 -11.90 11.43 6.45
N ILE A 183 -11.01 10.63 5.88
CA ILE A 183 -9.82 11.06 5.15
C ILE A 183 -9.92 10.49 3.73
N VAL A 184 -9.57 11.29 2.74
CA VAL A 184 -9.52 10.89 1.33
C VAL A 184 -8.06 10.78 0.92
N TYR A 185 -7.67 9.61 0.41
CA TYR A 185 -6.31 9.35 -0.07
C TYR A 185 -6.34 8.78 -1.47
N PHE A 186 -5.51 9.31 -2.37
CA PHE A 186 -5.40 8.82 -3.75
C PHE A 186 -4.24 7.83 -3.84
N ALA A 187 -4.55 6.55 -4.04
CA ALA A 187 -3.60 5.46 -4.04
C ALA A 187 -3.66 4.70 -5.37
N ASP A 188 -2.69 4.95 -6.26
CA ASP A 188 -2.54 4.20 -7.50
C ASP A 188 -2.19 2.73 -7.20
N ASP A 189 -2.65 1.82 -8.06
CA ASP A 189 -2.62 0.39 -7.78
C ASP A 189 -1.23 -0.26 -7.83
N ASP A 190 -0.21 0.42 -8.37
CA ASP A 190 1.15 -0.07 -8.56
C ASP A 190 2.18 0.45 -7.54
N ASN A 191 1.76 1.38 -6.69
CA ASN A 191 2.58 1.97 -5.64
C ASN A 191 2.73 1.01 -4.44
N THR A 192 3.70 1.29 -3.59
CA THR A 192 3.95 0.53 -2.35
C THR A 192 3.67 1.41 -1.14
N TYR A 193 2.90 0.90 -0.18
CA TYR A 193 2.42 1.64 0.99
C TYR A 193 2.83 0.93 2.28
N SER A 194 3.44 1.67 3.21
CA SER A 194 3.65 1.16 4.57
C SER A 194 2.38 1.26 5.40
N LEU A 195 2.22 0.40 6.41
CA LEU A 195 1.09 0.49 7.34
C LEU A 195 1.13 1.77 8.17
N GLU A 196 2.33 2.24 8.54
CA GLU A 196 2.54 3.49 9.29
C GLU A 196 1.94 4.71 8.57
N LEU A 197 1.97 4.72 7.23
CA LEU A 197 1.38 5.79 6.41
C LEU A 197 -0.10 6.03 6.72
N PHE A 198 -0.87 4.95 6.90
CA PHE A 198 -2.31 5.04 7.13
C PHE A 198 -2.63 5.62 8.49
N GLU A 199 -1.80 5.34 9.50
CA GLU A 199 -1.94 5.95 10.83
C GLU A 199 -1.54 7.43 10.84
N GLU A 200 -0.48 7.80 10.09
CA GLU A 200 -0.06 9.20 9.93
C GLU A 200 -1.16 10.08 9.33
N MET A 201 -1.85 9.58 8.28
CA MET A 201 -2.90 10.34 7.59
C MET A 201 -4.25 10.36 8.32
N ARG A 202 -4.51 9.39 9.23
CA ARG A 202 -5.81 9.25 9.89
C ARG A 202 -6.21 10.50 10.69
N SER A 203 -5.22 11.22 11.19
CA SER A 203 -5.42 12.42 12.02
C SER A 203 -5.53 13.73 11.24
N THR A 204 -5.54 13.71 9.91
CA THR A 204 -5.55 14.90 9.04
C THR A 204 -6.77 15.80 9.26
N LYS A 205 -6.52 17.10 9.47
CA LYS A 205 -7.57 18.11 9.73
C LYS A 205 -7.99 18.89 8.49
N LYS A 206 -7.04 19.24 7.63
CA LYS A 206 -7.22 19.88 6.33
C LYS A 206 -6.56 19.04 5.24
N VAL A 207 -5.24 19.18 5.09
CA VAL A 207 -4.44 18.43 4.11
C VAL A 207 -3.10 18.08 4.73
N SER A 208 -2.79 16.80 4.78
CA SER A 208 -1.51 16.28 5.24
C SER A 208 -0.59 15.98 4.08
N VAL A 209 0.72 16.15 4.29
CA VAL A 209 1.75 15.89 3.27
C VAL A 209 2.95 15.13 3.85
N TRP A 210 3.60 14.33 3.01
CA TRP A 210 4.77 13.53 3.36
C TRP A 210 5.71 13.30 2.16
N PRO A 211 6.94 12.83 2.40
CA PRO A 211 7.87 12.44 1.33
C PRO A 211 7.39 11.21 0.54
N VAL A 212 7.70 11.20 -0.76
CA VAL A 212 7.41 10.08 -1.67
C VAL A 212 8.70 9.65 -2.35
N ALA A 213 8.99 8.35 -2.33
CA ALA A 213 10.15 7.81 -3.03
C ALA A 213 9.89 7.55 -4.52
N PHE A 214 10.98 7.58 -5.30
CA PHE A 214 11.01 7.23 -6.74
C PHE A 214 10.16 8.12 -7.65
N VAL A 215 10.00 9.39 -7.28
CA VAL A 215 9.30 10.42 -8.06
C VAL A 215 10.27 11.52 -8.51
N GLY A 216 9.88 12.29 -9.51
CA GLY A 216 10.67 13.45 -9.98
C GLY A 216 12.06 13.13 -10.53
N GLY A 217 12.37 11.85 -10.82
CA GLY A 217 13.72 11.41 -11.20
C GLY A 217 14.71 11.39 -10.03
N LEU A 218 14.20 11.35 -8.79
CA LEU A 218 14.99 11.38 -7.56
C LEU A 218 14.78 10.11 -6.72
N ARG A 219 15.65 9.92 -5.72
CA ARG A 219 15.43 8.92 -4.67
C ARG A 219 14.10 9.15 -3.95
N TYR A 220 13.81 10.41 -3.62
CA TYR A 220 12.55 10.87 -3.08
C TYR A 220 12.38 12.38 -3.29
N GLU A 221 11.12 12.83 -3.32
CA GLU A 221 10.74 14.23 -3.16
C GLU A 221 10.14 14.45 -1.78
N SER A 222 10.29 15.64 -1.21
CA SER A 222 9.82 15.95 0.15
C SER A 222 9.35 17.39 0.30
N PRO A 223 8.30 17.66 1.10
CA PRO A 223 8.03 19.02 1.58
C PRO A 223 9.23 19.59 2.36
N LYS A 224 9.45 20.90 2.28
CA LYS A 224 10.36 21.66 3.16
C LYS A 224 9.57 22.16 4.35
N VAL A 225 9.96 21.73 5.55
CA VAL A 225 9.32 22.08 6.81
C VAL A 225 10.26 22.97 7.62
N ASN A 226 9.75 24.09 8.15
CA ASN A 226 10.54 24.98 9.01
C ASN A 226 10.52 24.49 10.47
N THR A 227 11.23 25.20 11.36
CA THR A 227 11.32 24.86 12.80
C THR A 227 9.98 24.96 13.53
N LEU A 228 9.01 25.68 12.98
CA LEU A 228 7.64 25.81 13.51
C LEU A 228 6.70 24.68 13.01
N GLY A 229 7.22 23.69 12.27
CA GLY A 229 6.40 22.60 11.73
C GLY A 229 5.50 23.04 10.58
N LYS A 230 5.86 24.10 9.85
CA LYS A 230 5.10 24.60 8.69
C LYS A 230 5.81 24.35 7.38
N VAL A 231 5.04 23.95 6.37
CA VAL A 231 5.54 23.78 5.01
C VAL A 231 5.79 25.16 4.39
N TYR A 232 6.99 25.38 3.87
CA TYR A 232 7.37 26.65 3.22
C TYR A 232 7.87 26.47 1.78
N GLY A 233 7.91 25.23 1.29
CA GLY A 233 8.29 24.92 -0.08
C GLY A 233 8.53 23.43 -0.29
N TRP A 234 9.24 23.10 -1.36
CA TRP A 234 9.41 21.71 -1.80
C TRP A 234 10.89 21.39 -2.08
N LYS A 235 11.33 20.18 -1.73
CA LYS A 235 12.63 19.60 -2.07
C LYS A 235 12.45 18.72 -3.31
N THR A 236 12.40 19.35 -4.46
CA THR A 236 12.23 18.71 -5.79
C THR A 236 13.18 19.36 -6.79
N VAL A 237 13.48 18.66 -7.91
CA VAL A 237 14.27 19.22 -9.02
C VAL A 237 13.37 19.69 -10.15
N PHE A 238 12.33 18.92 -10.48
CA PHE A 238 11.38 19.31 -11.51
C PHE A 238 10.44 20.40 -10.98
N ASP A 239 10.62 21.62 -11.49
CA ASP A 239 9.75 22.77 -11.25
C ASP A 239 9.36 22.96 -9.75
N PRO A 240 10.34 23.26 -8.88
CA PRO A 240 10.14 23.32 -7.43
C PRO A 240 9.30 24.51 -6.95
N HIS A 241 9.07 25.49 -7.82
CA HIS A 241 8.27 26.69 -7.53
C HIS A 241 6.78 26.50 -7.85
N ARG A 242 6.37 25.29 -8.29
CA ARG A 242 4.96 24.91 -8.38
C ARG A 242 4.27 25.16 -7.04
N PRO A 243 3.01 25.66 -7.03
CA PRO A 243 2.27 25.87 -5.80
C PRO A 243 2.28 24.64 -4.88
N PHE A 244 2.07 23.46 -5.46
CA PHE A 244 2.22 22.17 -4.78
C PHE A 244 3.09 21.23 -5.62
N ALA A 245 4.41 21.25 -5.38
CA ALA A 245 5.38 20.36 -6.04
C ALA A 245 5.46 19.03 -5.28
N ILE A 246 4.40 18.23 -5.40
CA ILE A 246 4.23 16.95 -4.71
C ILE A 246 3.53 15.95 -5.63
N ASP A 247 3.84 14.66 -5.46
CA ASP A 247 3.19 13.56 -6.17
C ASP A 247 1.79 13.24 -5.58
N MET A 248 0.93 12.61 -6.38
CA MET A 248 -0.41 12.16 -5.98
C MET A 248 -0.41 11.33 -4.69
N ALA A 249 0.57 10.44 -4.51
CA ALA A 249 0.68 9.58 -3.34
C ALA A 249 1.18 10.32 -2.08
N GLY A 250 1.59 11.58 -2.21
CA GLY A 250 2.24 12.37 -1.16
C GLY A 250 1.32 13.11 -0.20
N PHE A 251 0.00 13.10 -0.45
CA PHE A 251 -0.93 13.88 0.36
C PHE A 251 -2.26 13.15 0.62
N ALA A 252 -2.93 13.52 1.71
CA ALA A 252 -4.32 13.14 1.99
C ALA A 252 -5.12 14.35 2.41
N VAL A 253 -6.43 14.30 2.18
CA VAL A 253 -7.35 15.42 2.37
C VAL A 253 -8.45 15.02 3.35
N ASN A 254 -8.78 15.89 4.29
CA ASN A 254 -9.94 15.67 5.14
C ASN A 254 -11.24 15.63 4.29
N LEU A 255 -12.09 14.63 4.50
CA LEU A 255 -13.34 14.45 3.74
C LEU A 255 -14.22 15.70 3.82
N ARG A 256 -14.36 16.32 5.00
CA ARG A 256 -15.15 17.55 5.16
C ARG A 256 -14.66 18.69 4.27
N LEU A 257 -13.34 18.78 4.05
CA LEU A 257 -12.78 19.77 3.15
C LEU A 257 -13.17 19.49 1.68
N ILE A 258 -13.10 18.22 1.24
CA ILE A 258 -13.58 17.80 -0.09
C ILE A 258 -15.07 18.14 -0.31
N LEU A 259 -15.89 17.92 0.71
CA LEU A 259 -17.34 18.19 0.68
C LEU A 259 -17.63 19.70 0.67
N SER A 260 -16.92 20.50 1.47
CA SER A 260 -17.10 21.96 1.52
C SER A 260 -16.66 22.70 0.26
N LYS A 261 -15.89 22.04 -0.62
CA LYS A 261 -15.38 22.59 -1.88
C LYS A 261 -15.90 21.77 -3.06
N PRO A 262 -17.23 21.75 -3.35
CA PRO A 262 -17.84 20.84 -4.32
C PRO A 262 -17.34 21.03 -5.76
N GLN A 263 -16.77 22.19 -6.09
CA GLN A 263 -16.23 22.51 -7.41
C GLN A 263 -14.77 22.06 -7.60
N ALA A 264 -14.07 21.68 -6.52
CA ALA A 264 -12.67 21.30 -6.60
C ALA A 264 -12.52 19.89 -7.22
N TYR A 265 -11.91 19.81 -8.39
CA TYR A 265 -11.63 18.55 -9.10
C TYR A 265 -10.23 18.60 -9.72
N PHE A 266 -9.68 17.44 -10.06
CA PHE A 266 -8.48 17.42 -10.90
C PHE A 266 -8.83 17.95 -12.28
N LYS A 267 -8.06 18.94 -12.73
CA LYS A 267 -8.24 19.49 -14.07
C LYS A 267 -7.86 18.46 -15.13
N LEU A 268 -8.74 18.30 -16.12
CA LEU A 268 -8.55 17.36 -17.23
C LEU A 268 -7.65 17.93 -18.33
N ARG A 269 -7.86 19.19 -18.72
CA ARG A 269 -7.16 19.85 -19.83
C ARG A 269 -6.44 21.12 -19.38
N GLY A 270 -5.47 21.56 -20.18
CA GLY A 270 -4.72 22.80 -19.92
C GLY A 270 -3.81 22.72 -18.69
N VAL A 271 -3.43 21.52 -18.28
CA VAL A 271 -2.55 21.28 -17.13
C VAL A 271 -1.17 20.90 -17.65
N LYS A 272 -0.16 21.71 -17.33
CA LYS A 272 1.24 21.38 -17.61
C LYS A 272 1.60 20.05 -16.92
N GLY A 273 2.49 19.25 -17.52
CA GLY A 273 2.97 18.01 -16.90
C GLY A 273 3.45 18.24 -15.47
N GLY A 274 2.95 17.44 -14.51
CA GLY A 274 3.22 17.58 -13.07
C GLY A 274 2.41 18.68 -12.35
N TYR A 275 1.40 19.29 -12.96
CA TYR A 275 0.56 20.30 -12.28
C TYR A 275 -0.83 19.79 -11.89
N GLN A 276 -1.09 18.49 -12.00
CA GLN A 276 -2.41 17.93 -11.72
C GLN A 276 -2.75 18.00 -10.23
N GLU A 277 -1.83 17.65 -9.37
CA GLU A 277 -1.94 17.72 -7.91
C GLU A 277 -2.19 19.16 -7.47
N THR A 278 -1.39 20.09 -8.02
CA THR A 278 -1.58 21.53 -7.83
C THR A 278 -2.99 21.98 -8.25
N SER A 279 -3.54 21.44 -9.34
CA SER A 279 -4.85 21.87 -9.87
C SER A 279 -5.98 21.65 -8.87
N LEU A 280 -5.93 20.58 -8.08
CA LEU A 280 -6.87 20.28 -7.01
C LEU A 280 -6.50 21.03 -5.72
N LEU A 281 -5.26 20.88 -5.23
CA LEU A 281 -4.86 21.35 -3.91
C LEU A 281 -5.00 22.86 -3.73
N ARG A 282 -4.74 23.64 -4.77
CA ARG A 282 -4.90 25.10 -4.76
C ARG A 282 -6.34 25.57 -4.54
N GLU A 283 -7.33 24.72 -4.80
CA GLU A 283 -8.75 25.02 -4.59
C GLU A 283 -9.22 24.58 -3.19
N LEU A 284 -8.38 23.83 -2.47
CA LEU A 284 -8.66 23.27 -1.15
C LEU A 284 -7.94 24.03 -0.02
N VAL A 285 -6.65 24.30 -0.17
CA VAL A 285 -5.78 24.81 0.91
C VAL A 285 -4.71 25.77 0.42
N THR A 286 -4.11 26.51 1.36
CA THR A 286 -2.86 27.25 1.17
C THR A 286 -1.66 26.45 1.71
N LEU A 287 -0.43 26.90 1.42
CA LEU A 287 0.79 26.23 1.88
C LEU A 287 0.89 26.18 3.43
N SER A 288 0.42 27.23 4.12
CA SER A 288 0.43 27.33 5.58
C SER A 288 -0.58 26.42 6.30
N ASP A 289 -1.58 25.94 5.55
CA ASP A 289 -2.60 25.01 6.04
C ASP A 289 -2.14 23.55 6.01
N LEU A 290 -1.01 23.25 5.34
CA LEU A 290 -0.50 21.90 5.22
C LEU A 290 0.01 21.35 6.56
N GLU A 291 -0.29 20.07 6.81
CA GLU A 291 0.11 19.32 7.99
C GLU A 291 1.25 18.35 7.62
N PRO A 292 2.52 18.66 7.93
CA PRO A 292 3.62 17.75 7.65
C PRO A 292 3.51 16.49 8.52
N LYS A 293 3.67 15.33 7.89
CA LYS A 293 3.66 13.99 8.51
C LYS A 293 5.02 13.33 8.37
N ALA A 294 5.13 12.05 8.71
CA ALA A 294 6.32 11.23 8.55
C ALA A 294 7.55 11.85 9.24
N ALA A 295 7.39 12.17 10.53
CA ALA A 295 8.38 12.86 11.36
C ALA A 295 8.88 14.17 10.72
N ASN A 296 7.98 15.14 10.51
CA ASN A 296 8.28 16.42 9.83
C ASN A 296 8.92 16.24 8.44
N CYS A 297 8.40 15.30 7.67
CA CYS A 297 8.82 14.96 6.32
C CYS A 297 10.29 14.49 6.25
N THR A 298 10.73 13.70 7.23
CA THR A 298 12.08 13.11 7.26
C THR A 298 12.09 11.61 6.98
N LYS A 299 10.93 10.94 7.05
CA LYS A 299 10.77 9.51 6.72
C LYS A 299 10.04 9.33 5.39
N VAL A 300 10.41 8.27 4.66
CA VAL A 300 9.68 7.81 3.47
C VAL A 300 8.77 6.66 3.90
N LEU A 301 7.46 6.81 3.68
CA LEU A 301 6.44 5.83 4.06
C LEU A 301 5.63 5.30 2.85
N VAL A 302 5.91 5.83 1.67
CA VAL A 302 5.28 5.49 0.39
C VAL A 302 6.30 5.56 -0.75
N TRP A 303 6.21 4.61 -1.68
CA TRP A 303 7.11 4.50 -2.81
C TRP A 303 6.31 4.41 -4.11
N HIS A 304 6.64 5.27 -5.07
CA HIS A 304 6.07 5.23 -6.42
C HIS A 304 6.74 4.13 -7.24
N THR A 305 6.56 2.88 -6.83
CA THR A 305 7.00 1.71 -7.58
C THR A 305 6.31 1.62 -8.93
N ARG A 306 6.95 0.95 -9.89
CA ARG A 306 6.37 0.67 -11.21
C ARG A 306 6.71 -0.76 -11.58
N THR A 307 5.72 -1.48 -12.07
CA THR A 307 5.91 -2.85 -12.54
C THR A 307 6.29 -2.85 -14.00
N GLU A 308 7.32 -3.63 -14.33
CA GLU A 308 7.73 -3.82 -15.71
C GLU A 308 6.64 -4.51 -16.53
N LYS A 309 6.62 -4.25 -17.84
CA LYS A 309 5.67 -4.93 -18.74
C LYS A 309 6.10 -6.40 -18.89
N PRO A 310 5.23 -7.38 -18.62
CA PRO A 310 5.57 -8.79 -18.82
C PRO A 310 5.95 -9.11 -20.26
N VAL A 311 6.96 -9.98 -20.43
CA VAL A 311 7.42 -10.47 -21.73
C VAL A 311 6.57 -11.67 -22.13
N LEU A 312 5.57 -11.45 -22.99
CA LEU A 312 4.62 -12.47 -23.45
C LEU A 312 4.87 -12.90 -24.90
N VAL A 313 6.15 -12.97 -25.32
CA VAL A 313 6.51 -13.26 -26.72
C VAL A 313 6.11 -14.68 -27.16
N ASN A 314 6.11 -15.63 -26.22
CA ASN A 314 5.76 -17.04 -26.48
C ASN A 314 4.25 -17.28 -26.64
N GLU A 315 3.39 -16.30 -26.34
CA GLU A 315 1.97 -16.37 -26.71
C GLU A 315 1.75 -16.41 -28.24
N GLY A 316 2.72 -15.87 -28.99
CA GLY A 316 2.62 -15.76 -30.43
C GLY A 316 1.40 -14.96 -30.89
N LYS A 317 1.06 -15.06 -32.18
CA LYS A 317 -0.11 -14.36 -32.76
C LYS A 317 -1.43 -15.10 -32.56
N LYS A 318 -1.37 -16.42 -32.32
CA LYS A 318 -2.54 -17.29 -32.19
C LYS A 318 -2.98 -17.49 -30.74
N GLY A 319 -2.19 -17.03 -29.76
CA GLY A 319 -2.32 -17.43 -28.35
C GLY A 319 -1.68 -18.79 -28.12
N PHE A 320 -1.01 -18.97 -26.99
CA PHE A 320 -0.45 -20.25 -26.55
C PHE A 320 -1.16 -20.75 -25.29
N THR A 321 -1.35 -19.87 -24.31
CA THR A 321 -2.05 -20.22 -23.07
C THR A 321 -3.57 -20.24 -23.28
N ASP A 322 -4.28 -20.95 -22.40
CA ASP A 322 -5.74 -20.92 -22.38
C ASP A 322 -6.24 -19.53 -21.99
N SER A 323 -6.92 -18.85 -22.91
CA SER A 323 -7.46 -17.50 -22.71
C SER A 323 -8.51 -17.40 -21.59
N ASN A 324 -9.03 -18.54 -21.11
CA ASN A 324 -9.97 -18.58 -20.00
C ASN A 324 -9.28 -18.61 -18.62
N VAL A 325 -7.97 -18.86 -18.57
CA VAL A 325 -7.20 -18.83 -17.32
C VAL A 325 -6.91 -17.38 -16.96
N GLU A 326 -7.55 -16.90 -15.89
CA GLU A 326 -7.38 -15.55 -15.37
C GLU A 326 -6.02 -15.39 -14.67
N ILE A 327 -5.25 -14.38 -15.10
CA ILE A 327 -3.92 -14.03 -14.55
C ILE A 327 -3.92 -12.71 -13.78
#